data_AF-A0A0W0RPW4-F1
#
_entry.id   AF-A0A0W0RPW4-F1
#
_cell.length_a   1.000
_cell.length_b   1.000
_cell.length_c   1.000
_cell.angle_alpha   90.00
_cell.angle_beta   90.00
_cell.angle_gamma   90.00
#
_symmetry.space_group_name_H-M   'P 1'
#
loop_
_entity.id
_entity.type
_entity.pdbx_description
1 polymer ?
#
loop_
_entity_poly.entity_id
_entity_poly.type
_entity_poly.pdbx_seq_one_letter_code
_entity_poly.pdbx_strand_id
1 'polypeptide(L)'
;MKRYKKKNFDQIDILILLSKTALFFINFDLININKIIKNQPGYIMKNISAIQELLALSGKPGNVPVDLMAFFLYLKKIKRLEKSGDNFNAFAMSTDEMEWFSEIIEHMIGYSEKDLRFQIAIAKWDGSEQINHWSFLEFNFIGSQNPPSLDILICDPLGFMQSLVLANLLSNMMKFGILSKLCPLKIYIPVDILQAAGRTCPYFVTDSISMLSNQNKYCPVYDYMNTHQQENETDKAISTLKSFRESMSSFVEEDLDDVYSFDLVVGHLPARLLRTKHSVTDLENEVQNSAEHRDEIVNSKGETAWVSISKNLFFVKDRTGDNKYRNMRVNKKMEKLGENVKEISSTLNSEEDIQLFFEAVHRHRLFSLEKLIGKTAKTFGYTYS
;
A
#
# COMPACT_ATOMS: atom_id res chain seq x y z
N MET A 1 4.73 -18.75 -45.09
CA MET A 1 5.14 -17.32 -45.13
C MET A 1 3.88 -16.45 -45.16
N LYS A 2 3.41 -15.95 -44.00
CA LYS A 2 2.47 -14.82 -43.85
C LYS A 2 2.52 -14.38 -42.38
N ARG A 3 3.27 -13.31 -42.12
CA ARG A 3 3.39 -12.66 -40.80
C ARG A 3 2.16 -11.78 -40.58
N TYR A 4 1.39 -12.04 -39.52
CA TYR A 4 0.43 -11.07 -39.00
C TYR A 4 1.19 -9.98 -38.23
N LYS A 5 1.12 -8.74 -38.73
CA LYS A 5 1.60 -7.54 -38.03
C LYS A 5 0.70 -7.29 -36.81
N LYS A 6 1.31 -7.35 -35.63
CA LYS A 6 0.74 -6.91 -34.35
C LYS A 6 0.62 -5.38 -34.41
N LYS A 7 -0.61 -4.84 -34.43
CA LYS A 7 -0.84 -3.38 -34.30
C LYS A 7 -0.56 -2.97 -32.85
N ASN A 8 0.32 -1.98 -32.68
CA ASN A 8 0.50 -1.24 -31.44
C ASN A 8 -0.74 -0.39 -31.19
N PHE A 9 -1.52 -0.74 -30.16
CA PHE A 9 -2.53 0.10 -29.54
C PHE A 9 -2.05 0.32 -28.11
N ASP A 10 -1.46 1.49 -27.83
CA ASP A 10 -1.14 2.02 -26.50
C ASP A 10 -0.42 3.36 -26.75
N GLN A 11 -1.16 4.48 -26.80
CA GLN A 11 -0.62 5.87 -26.68
C GLN A 11 -1.72 6.94 -26.85
N ILE A 12 -2.71 6.72 -27.73
CA ILE A 12 -3.76 7.72 -28.01
C ILE A 12 -4.92 7.68 -26.99
N ASP A 13 -5.12 6.56 -26.30
CA ASP A 13 -6.24 6.39 -25.38
C ASP A 13 -6.06 7.08 -24.02
N ILE A 14 -4.82 7.40 -23.59
CA ILE A 14 -4.55 8.07 -22.31
C ILE A 14 -4.94 9.57 -22.34
N LEU A 15 -4.85 10.25 -23.50
CA LEU A 15 -5.32 11.63 -23.63
C LEU A 15 -6.85 11.73 -23.71
N ILE A 16 -7.49 10.70 -24.28
CA ILE A 16 -8.95 10.55 -24.25
C ILE A 16 -9.42 10.19 -22.81
N LEU A 17 -8.55 9.63 -21.98
CA LEU A 17 -8.82 9.17 -20.62
C LEU A 17 -9.02 10.29 -19.60
N LEU A 18 -8.25 11.39 -19.68
CA LEU A 18 -8.48 12.55 -18.81
C LEU A 18 -9.71 13.36 -19.24
N SER A 19 -10.05 13.35 -20.54
CA SER A 19 -11.16 14.14 -21.07
C SER A 19 -12.52 13.42 -21.05
N LYS A 20 -12.59 12.11 -21.32
CA LYS A 20 -13.88 11.37 -21.39
C LYS A 20 -14.32 10.74 -20.07
N THR A 21 -13.40 10.31 -19.22
CA THR A 21 -13.74 9.72 -17.92
C THR A 21 -14.08 10.79 -16.88
N ALA A 22 -13.53 12.00 -17.04
CA ALA A 22 -13.93 13.18 -16.30
C ALA A 22 -15.40 13.54 -16.57
N LEU A 23 -15.84 13.62 -17.83
CA LEU A 23 -17.20 14.12 -18.13
C LEU A 23 -18.36 13.25 -17.60
N PHE A 24 -18.18 11.97 -17.28
CA PHE A 24 -19.29 11.09 -16.91
C PHE A 24 -19.58 10.99 -15.40
N PHE A 25 -18.63 11.39 -14.53
CA PHE A 25 -18.79 11.28 -13.06
C PHE A 25 -18.76 12.64 -12.32
N ILE A 26 -18.61 13.75 -13.04
CA ILE A 26 -18.18 15.02 -12.46
C ILE A 26 -19.31 15.98 -12.04
N ASN A 27 -20.54 15.84 -12.55
CA ASN A 27 -21.52 16.93 -12.40
C ASN A 27 -22.22 17.06 -11.04
N PHE A 28 -22.09 16.12 -10.09
CA PHE A 28 -22.73 16.25 -8.77
C PHE A 28 -21.77 16.42 -7.58
N ASP A 29 -20.49 16.05 -7.70
CA ASP A 29 -19.52 16.08 -6.59
C ASP A 29 -18.54 17.27 -6.59
N LEU A 30 -18.38 17.99 -7.72
CA LEU A 30 -17.43 19.11 -7.84
C LEU A 30 -17.68 20.26 -6.85
N ILE A 31 -18.94 20.59 -6.58
CA ILE A 31 -19.30 21.76 -5.77
C ILE A 31 -18.92 21.54 -4.29
N ASN A 32 -19.09 20.32 -3.78
CA ASN A 32 -18.73 19.98 -2.41
C ASN A 32 -17.21 19.77 -2.24
N ILE A 33 -16.53 19.23 -3.26
CA ILE A 33 -15.08 19.04 -3.24
C ILE A 33 -14.34 20.39 -3.26
N ASN A 34 -14.75 21.34 -4.11
CA ASN A 34 -14.13 22.67 -4.14
C ASN A 34 -14.27 23.45 -2.83
N LYS A 35 -15.35 23.23 -2.09
CA LYS A 35 -15.58 23.84 -0.76
C LYS A 35 -14.71 23.18 0.33
N ILE A 36 -14.46 21.89 0.21
CA ILE A 36 -13.60 21.13 1.13
C ILE A 36 -12.12 21.45 0.89
N ILE A 37 -11.69 21.51 -0.37
CA ILE A 37 -10.30 21.80 -0.77
C ILE A 37 -9.89 23.21 -0.30
N LYS A 38 -10.77 24.21 -0.41
CA LYS A 38 -10.48 25.59 0.00
C LYS A 38 -10.40 25.80 1.52
N ASN A 39 -10.93 24.88 2.33
CA ASN A 39 -11.06 25.04 3.77
C ASN A 39 -10.05 24.21 4.60
N GLN A 40 -9.06 23.56 3.96
CA GLN A 40 -8.03 22.82 4.70
C GLN A 40 -6.83 23.72 5.05
N PRO A 41 -6.34 23.68 6.30
CA PRO A 41 -5.10 24.35 6.67
C PRO A 41 -3.93 23.74 5.87
N GLY A 42 -3.22 24.58 5.11
CA GLY A 42 -2.11 24.16 4.25
C GLY A 42 -2.42 24.08 2.75
N TYR A 43 -3.62 24.48 2.30
CA TYR A 43 -3.91 24.62 0.86
C TYR A 43 -3.12 25.80 0.26
N ILE A 44 -1.86 25.54 -0.10
CA ILE A 44 -1.12 26.39 -1.02
C ILE A 44 -1.56 25.97 -2.42
N MET A 45 -2.20 26.86 -3.18
CA MET A 45 -2.36 26.68 -4.63
C MET A 45 -0.96 26.49 -5.23
N LYS A 46 -0.53 25.25 -5.42
CA LYS A 46 0.69 24.96 -6.16
C LYS A 46 0.37 25.25 -7.63
N ASN A 47 1.09 26.21 -8.20
CA ASN A 47 1.03 26.49 -9.63
C ASN A 47 1.54 25.28 -10.44
N ILE A 48 1.34 25.30 -11.76
CA ILE A 48 1.77 24.20 -12.65
C ILE A 48 3.24 23.82 -12.43
N SER A 49 4.13 24.78 -12.22
CA SER A 49 5.56 24.53 -11.96
C SER A 49 5.77 23.62 -10.75
N ALA A 50 5.12 23.92 -9.63
CA ALA A 50 5.26 23.14 -8.41
C ALA A 50 4.68 21.71 -8.55
N ILE A 51 3.65 21.51 -9.37
CA ILE A 51 3.17 20.16 -9.72
C ILE A 51 4.19 19.44 -10.60
N GLN A 52 4.73 20.11 -11.62
CA GLN A 52 5.74 19.53 -12.52
C GLN A 52 7.02 19.14 -11.75
N GLU A 53 7.45 19.96 -10.80
CA GLU A 53 8.58 19.66 -9.90
C GLU A 53 8.32 18.42 -9.04
N LEU A 54 7.12 18.31 -8.46
CA LEU A 54 6.71 17.12 -7.70
C LEU A 54 6.70 15.87 -8.61
N LEU A 55 6.12 15.96 -9.80
CA LEU A 55 6.06 14.85 -10.76
C LEU A 55 7.44 14.44 -11.27
N ALA A 56 8.40 15.37 -11.37
CA ALA A 56 9.77 15.11 -11.82
C ALA A 56 10.59 14.22 -10.86
N LEU A 57 10.10 13.99 -9.64
CA LEU A 57 10.66 13.01 -8.69
C LEU A 57 10.32 11.56 -9.06
N SER A 58 9.35 11.35 -9.96
CA SER A 58 8.91 10.02 -10.39
C SER A 58 9.96 9.28 -11.22
N GLY A 59 9.94 7.95 -11.13
CA GLY A 59 10.83 7.08 -11.90
C GLY A 59 12.28 7.07 -11.44
N LYS A 60 12.57 7.72 -10.30
CA LYS A 60 13.90 7.76 -9.69
C LYS A 60 13.86 7.07 -8.33
N PRO A 61 14.94 6.35 -7.94
CA PRO A 61 15.11 5.89 -6.57
C PRO A 61 15.33 7.10 -5.67
N GLY A 62 14.86 7.04 -4.43
CA GLY A 62 14.97 8.13 -3.46
C GLY A 62 13.64 8.51 -2.85
N ASN A 63 13.51 9.79 -2.50
CA ASN A 63 12.38 10.29 -1.75
C ASN A 63 11.18 10.51 -2.65
N VAL A 64 10.09 9.82 -2.34
CA VAL A 64 8.77 10.03 -2.94
C VAL A 64 7.90 10.69 -1.87
N PRO A 65 7.51 11.97 -2.02
CA PRO A 65 6.63 12.64 -1.09
C PRO A 65 5.25 11.97 -1.02
N VAL A 66 4.51 12.22 0.07
CA VAL A 66 3.22 11.58 0.31
C VAL A 66 2.19 11.89 -0.79
N ASP A 67 2.12 13.15 -1.24
CA ASP A 67 1.24 13.55 -2.35
C ASP A 67 1.57 12.81 -3.64
N LEU A 68 2.87 12.58 -3.91
CA LEU A 68 3.29 11.84 -5.09
C LEU A 68 2.94 10.35 -4.99
N MET A 69 3.05 9.76 -3.79
CA MET A 69 2.59 8.39 -3.55
C MET A 69 1.06 8.28 -3.75
N ALA A 70 0.28 9.21 -3.20
CA ALA A 70 -1.17 9.25 -3.42
C ALA A 70 -1.51 9.34 -4.91
N PHE A 71 -0.78 10.16 -5.67
CA PHE A 71 -0.92 10.23 -7.11
C PHE A 71 -0.56 8.89 -7.81
N PHE A 72 0.48 8.19 -7.36
CA PHE A 72 0.81 6.85 -7.89
C PHE A 72 -0.32 5.85 -7.64
N LEU A 73 -0.93 5.85 -6.45
CA LEU A 73 -2.09 5.02 -6.12
C LEU A 73 -3.31 5.37 -6.99
N TYR A 74 -3.53 6.66 -7.26
CA TYR A 74 -4.55 7.09 -8.21
C TYR A 74 -4.33 6.52 -9.61
N LEU A 75 -3.11 6.64 -10.17
CA LEU A 75 -2.79 6.08 -11.48
C LEU A 75 -2.97 4.55 -11.52
N LYS A 76 -2.74 3.85 -10.39
CA LYS A 76 -3.02 2.42 -10.27
C LYS A 76 -4.52 2.12 -10.29
N LYS A 77 -5.32 2.90 -9.58
CA LYS A 77 -6.79 2.78 -9.57
C LYS A 77 -7.36 2.90 -10.98
N ILE A 78 -6.99 3.95 -11.70
CA ILE A 78 -7.50 4.22 -13.05
C ILE A 78 -7.20 3.04 -14.00
N LYS A 79 -5.93 2.63 -14.07
CA LYS A 79 -5.50 1.48 -14.91
C LYS A 79 -6.20 0.16 -14.55
N ARG A 80 -6.65 0.01 -13.30
CA ARG A 80 -7.31 -1.19 -12.80
C ARG A 80 -8.80 -1.20 -13.11
N LEU A 81 -9.46 -0.05 -12.94
CA LEU A 81 -10.86 0.15 -13.33
C LEU A 81 -11.03 -0.14 -14.83
N GLU A 82 -10.13 0.36 -15.67
CA GLU A 82 -10.13 0.07 -17.12
C GLU A 82 -10.00 -1.42 -17.46
N LYS A 83 -9.12 -2.13 -16.75
CA LYS A 83 -8.76 -3.52 -17.09
C LYS A 83 -9.68 -4.56 -16.50
N SER A 84 -10.30 -4.25 -15.37
CA SER A 84 -10.97 -5.27 -14.55
C SER A 84 -12.22 -4.79 -13.84
N GLY A 85 -12.51 -3.48 -13.82
CA GLY A 85 -13.60 -2.92 -13.02
C GLY A 85 -13.42 -3.09 -11.51
N ASP A 86 -12.26 -3.56 -11.05
CA ASP A 86 -12.03 -3.85 -9.65
C ASP A 86 -11.84 -2.56 -8.83
N ASN A 87 -12.49 -2.52 -7.65
CA ASN A 87 -12.23 -1.49 -6.66
C ASN A 87 -10.78 -1.52 -6.16
N PHE A 88 -10.26 -0.35 -5.79
CA PHE A 88 -8.90 -0.14 -5.30
C PHE A 88 -8.92 0.92 -4.21
N ASN A 89 -8.93 0.45 -2.96
CA ASN A 89 -8.98 1.29 -1.77
C ASN A 89 -7.59 1.34 -1.15
N ALA A 90 -6.74 2.21 -1.68
CA ALA A 90 -5.40 2.39 -1.15
C ALA A 90 -5.14 3.87 -0.90
N PHE A 91 -4.50 4.19 0.22
CA PHE A 91 -4.25 5.56 0.63
C PHE A 91 -2.77 5.74 1.00
N ALA A 92 -2.26 6.96 0.88
CA ALA A 92 -0.91 7.32 1.30
C ALA A 92 -0.99 8.24 2.53
N MET A 93 -0.06 8.05 3.46
CA MET A 93 0.08 8.90 4.64
C MET A 93 1.54 9.00 5.14
N SER A 94 1.85 9.99 5.97
CA SER A 94 3.06 10.03 6.80
C SER A 94 2.78 9.56 8.22
N THR A 95 3.85 9.32 8.98
CA THR A 95 3.77 9.04 10.42
C THR A 95 3.19 10.20 11.24
N ASP A 96 3.17 11.43 10.73
CA ASP A 96 2.58 12.58 11.42
C ASP A 96 1.04 12.52 11.44
N GLU A 97 0.45 11.71 10.55
CA GLU A 97 -1.00 11.53 10.43
C GLU A 97 -1.50 10.34 11.28
N MET A 98 -0.65 9.73 12.13
CA MET A 98 -0.97 8.50 12.87
C MET A 98 -2.08 8.66 13.92
N GLU A 99 -2.12 9.78 14.65
CA GLU A 99 -3.16 10.04 15.64
C GLU A 99 -4.54 10.08 14.98
N TRP A 100 -4.67 10.87 13.90
CA TRP A 100 -5.90 10.93 13.12
C TRP A 100 -6.27 9.57 12.51
N PHE A 101 -5.28 8.80 12.05
CA PHE A 101 -5.55 7.45 11.55
C PHE A 101 -6.05 6.52 12.65
N SER A 102 -5.55 6.62 13.88
CA SER A 102 -6.07 5.85 15.01
C SER A 102 -7.55 6.11 15.24
N GLU A 103 -7.95 7.39 15.31
CA GLU A 103 -9.35 7.79 15.47
C GLU A 103 -10.24 7.23 14.36
N ILE A 104 -9.76 7.23 13.10
CA ILE A 104 -10.47 6.66 11.96
C ILE A 104 -10.70 5.15 12.14
N ILE A 105 -9.72 4.41 12.65
CA ILE A 105 -9.83 2.95 12.87
C ILE A 105 -10.76 2.65 14.04
N GLU A 106 -10.67 3.39 15.14
CA GLU A 106 -11.61 3.27 16.27
C GLU A 106 -13.06 3.53 15.83
N HIS A 107 -13.27 4.60 15.06
CA HIS A 107 -14.57 4.89 14.46
C HIS A 107 -15.05 3.78 13.51
N MET A 108 -14.16 3.18 12.72
CA MET A 108 -14.52 2.06 11.87
C MET A 108 -15.04 0.89 12.71
N ILE A 109 -14.32 0.49 13.76
CA ILE A 109 -14.70 -0.62 14.64
C ILE A 109 -16.03 -0.33 15.36
N GLY A 110 -16.22 0.89 15.86
CA GLY A 110 -17.41 1.25 16.62
C GLY A 110 -18.69 1.40 15.78
N TYR A 111 -18.56 1.84 14.53
CA TYR A 111 -19.72 2.30 13.76
C TYR A 111 -19.94 1.62 12.41
N SER A 112 -18.96 0.95 11.81
CA SER A 112 -19.13 0.35 10.47
C SER A 112 -19.78 -1.03 10.52
N GLU A 113 -20.78 -1.27 9.67
CA GLU A 113 -21.45 -2.57 9.52
C GLU A 113 -21.06 -3.32 8.25
N LYS A 114 -20.31 -2.67 7.37
CA LYS A 114 -19.90 -3.26 6.09
C LYS A 114 -18.47 -3.74 6.19
N ASP A 115 -18.22 -4.88 5.56
CA ASP A 115 -16.87 -5.37 5.34
C ASP A 115 -16.08 -4.34 4.54
N LEU A 116 -14.90 -4.01 5.03
CA LEU A 116 -14.05 -3.03 4.43
C LEU A 116 -12.62 -3.55 4.37
N ARG A 117 -12.06 -3.54 3.17
CA ARG A 117 -10.66 -3.83 2.94
C ARG A 117 -9.99 -2.65 2.25
N PHE A 118 -8.87 -2.21 2.81
CA PHE A 118 -8.08 -1.12 2.26
C PHE A 118 -6.60 -1.27 2.62
N GLN A 119 -5.76 -0.58 1.85
CA GLN A 119 -4.32 -0.58 2.04
C GLN A 119 -3.83 0.83 2.38
N ILE A 120 -2.76 0.91 3.17
CA ILE A 120 -2.08 2.17 3.48
C ILE A 120 -0.63 2.05 3.03
N ALA A 121 -0.18 2.95 2.17
CA ALA A 121 1.23 3.27 2.01
C ALA A 121 1.60 4.27 3.11
N ILE A 122 2.53 3.91 3.99
CA ILE A 122 2.97 4.77 5.09
C ILE A 122 4.43 5.18 4.89
N ALA A 123 4.67 6.49 4.89
CA ALA A 123 6.00 7.06 4.92
C ALA A 123 6.45 7.24 6.37
N LYS A 124 7.56 6.61 6.75
CA LYS A 124 8.32 7.03 7.94
C LYS A 124 9.07 8.29 7.56
N TRP A 125 8.57 9.42 8.06
CA TRP A 125 9.16 10.73 7.85
C TRP A 125 9.82 11.14 9.17
N ASP A 126 11.12 11.43 9.16
CA ASP A 126 11.87 11.87 10.35
C ASP A 126 12.03 13.39 10.45
N GLY A 127 11.33 14.13 9.60
CA GLY A 127 11.41 15.58 9.47
C GLY A 127 12.49 16.04 8.49
N SER A 128 13.37 15.13 8.05
CA SER A 128 14.46 15.45 7.14
C SER A 128 14.13 15.08 5.70
N GLU A 129 14.53 15.94 4.75
CA GLU A 129 14.55 15.59 3.33
C GLU A 129 15.52 14.44 3.01
N GLN A 130 16.22 13.88 3.99
CA GLN A 130 17.34 12.96 3.78
C GLN A 130 16.89 11.49 3.82
N ILE A 131 15.90 11.12 4.63
CA ILE A 131 15.48 9.73 4.83
C ILE A 131 13.93 9.60 4.84
N ASN A 132 13.34 9.46 3.65
CA ASN A 132 11.96 8.98 3.52
C ASN A 132 11.96 7.48 3.20
N HIS A 133 11.35 6.67 4.07
CA HIS A 133 11.19 5.22 3.90
C HIS A 133 9.71 4.86 3.85
N TRP A 134 9.35 3.94 2.94
CA TRP A 134 7.97 3.56 2.68
C TRP A 134 7.72 2.10 3.04
N SER A 135 6.62 1.90 3.75
CA SER A 135 6.07 0.58 4.10
C SER A 135 4.61 0.49 3.67
N PHE A 136 4.03 -0.71 3.73
CA PHE A 136 2.63 -0.91 3.39
C PHE A 136 1.88 -1.72 4.43
N LEU A 137 0.63 -1.35 4.63
CA LEU A 137 -0.31 -1.98 5.53
C LEU A 137 -1.53 -2.43 4.74
N GLU A 138 -2.20 -3.46 5.22
CA GLU A 138 -3.56 -3.77 4.83
C GLU A 138 -4.44 -3.99 6.05
N PHE A 139 -5.64 -3.42 5.97
CA PHE A 139 -6.69 -3.57 6.97
C PHE A 139 -7.80 -4.37 6.31
N ASN A 140 -8.18 -5.47 6.95
CA ASN A 140 -9.29 -6.31 6.53
C ASN A 140 -10.30 -6.37 7.67
N PHE A 141 -11.26 -5.45 7.64
CA PHE A 141 -12.32 -5.31 8.61
C PHE A 141 -13.55 -6.07 8.16
N ILE A 142 -14.05 -6.96 9.01
CA ILE A 142 -15.29 -7.71 8.79
C ILE A 142 -16.36 -7.12 9.70
N GLY A 143 -17.02 -6.06 9.21
CA GLY A 143 -18.07 -5.35 9.95
C GLY A 143 -19.41 -6.09 9.97
N SER A 144 -19.60 -7.05 9.07
CA SER A 144 -20.83 -7.86 9.01
C SER A 144 -20.95 -8.90 10.12
N GLN A 145 -19.89 -9.13 10.89
CA GLN A 145 -19.86 -10.06 12.03
C GLN A 145 -20.18 -9.36 13.35
N ASN A 146 -20.58 -10.15 14.37
CA ASN A 146 -20.81 -9.66 15.72
C ASN A 146 -20.15 -10.59 16.76
N PRO A 147 -19.08 -10.15 17.45
CA PRO A 147 -18.41 -8.85 17.28
C PRO A 147 -17.79 -8.72 15.87
N PRO A 148 -17.62 -7.50 15.34
CA PRO A 148 -16.85 -7.30 14.11
C PRO A 148 -15.40 -7.75 14.33
N SER A 149 -14.64 -8.03 13.28
CA SER A 149 -13.23 -8.43 13.40
C SER A 149 -12.31 -7.54 12.55
N LEU A 150 -11.04 -7.46 12.94
CA LEU A 150 -10.02 -6.73 12.20
C LEU A 150 -8.73 -7.55 12.08
N ASP A 151 -8.32 -7.82 10.85
CA ASP A 151 -6.96 -8.30 10.57
C ASP A 151 -6.11 -7.16 10.00
N ILE A 152 -4.88 -7.01 10.49
CA ILE A 152 -3.92 -6.01 10.00
C ILE A 152 -2.65 -6.71 9.53
N LEU A 153 -2.35 -6.62 8.23
CA LEU A 153 -1.05 -6.99 7.68
C LEU A 153 -0.11 -5.79 7.74
N ILE A 154 1.06 -5.95 8.35
CA ILE A 154 2.09 -4.91 8.46
C ILE A 154 3.35 -5.40 7.76
N CYS A 155 3.73 -4.74 6.66
CA CYS A 155 4.89 -5.16 5.87
C CYS A 155 5.79 -3.98 5.53
N ASP A 156 7.03 -4.08 6.00
CA ASP A 156 8.15 -3.27 5.52
C ASP A 156 8.90 -4.07 4.44
N PRO A 157 9.14 -3.50 3.25
CA PRO A 157 9.90 -4.18 2.20
C PRO A 157 11.30 -4.64 2.62
N LEU A 158 11.91 -4.01 3.63
CA LEU A 158 13.22 -4.42 4.18
C LEU A 158 13.16 -5.69 5.03
N GLY A 159 11.96 -6.13 5.43
CA GLY A 159 11.70 -7.44 5.97
C GLY A 159 11.18 -7.47 7.40
N PHE A 160 11.31 -8.64 8.02
CA PHE A 160 10.71 -9.02 9.29
C PHE A 160 10.97 -8.03 10.43
N MET A 161 12.24 -7.70 10.71
CA MET A 161 12.60 -6.83 11.84
C MET A 161 12.05 -5.40 11.66
N GLN A 162 12.09 -4.86 10.44
CA GLN A 162 11.55 -3.53 10.17
C GLN A 162 10.02 -3.53 10.26
N SER A 163 9.37 -4.64 9.85
CA SER A 163 7.93 -4.82 10.04
C SER A 163 7.55 -4.87 11.52
N LEU A 164 8.36 -5.49 12.38
CA LEU A 164 8.16 -5.46 13.84
C LEU A 164 8.36 -4.07 14.45
N VAL A 165 9.36 -3.30 13.99
CA VAL A 165 9.54 -1.91 14.43
C VAL A 165 8.34 -1.05 14.04
N LEU A 166 7.79 -1.26 12.84
CA LEU A 166 6.58 -0.57 12.40
C LEU A 166 5.36 -1.02 13.20
N ALA A 167 5.22 -2.31 13.49
CA ALA A 167 4.15 -2.84 14.34
C ALA A 167 4.22 -2.24 15.75
N ASN A 168 5.41 -2.11 16.32
CA ASN A 168 5.62 -1.43 17.60
C ASN A 168 5.17 0.03 17.55
N LEU A 169 5.57 0.79 16.52
CA LEU A 169 5.11 2.17 16.34
C LEU A 169 3.58 2.26 16.26
N LEU A 170 2.97 1.44 15.42
CA LEU A 170 1.52 1.42 15.23
C LEU A 170 0.78 1.02 16.51
N SER A 171 1.26 0.00 17.22
CA SER A 171 0.71 -0.46 18.49
C SER A 171 0.75 0.64 19.56
N ASN A 172 1.83 1.42 19.65
CA ASN A 172 1.94 2.54 20.61
C ASN A 172 0.99 3.70 20.28
N MET A 173 0.76 3.98 18.99
CA MET A 173 -0.11 5.07 18.55
C MET A 173 -1.59 4.69 18.54
N MET A 174 -1.90 3.46 18.09
CA MET A 174 -3.27 2.98 17.90
C MET A 174 -3.80 2.12 19.04
N LYS A 175 -2.95 1.85 20.05
CA LYS A 175 -3.28 1.04 21.22
C LYS A 175 -3.91 -0.31 20.84
N PHE A 176 -3.15 -1.15 20.13
CA PHE A 176 -3.64 -2.45 19.64
C PHE A 176 -4.24 -3.34 20.75
N GLY A 177 -3.77 -3.22 21.99
CA GLY A 177 -4.38 -3.90 23.13
C GLY A 177 -5.79 -3.42 23.46
N ILE A 178 -6.06 -2.11 23.36
CA ILE A 178 -7.42 -1.56 23.47
C ILE A 178 -8.28 -2.06 22.31
N LEU A 179 -7.78 -1.98 21.07
CA LEU A 179 -8.53 -2.43 19.89
C LEU A 179 -8.89 -3.92 19.98
N SER A 180 -8.00 -4.76 20.53
CA SER A 180 -8.24 -6.19 20.76
C SER A 180 -9.35 -6.47 21.78
N LYS A 181 -9.63 -5.51 22.69
CA LYS A 181 -10.76 -5.59 23.62
C LYS A 181 -12.09 -5.21 22.95
N LEU A 182 -12.04 -4.43 21.86
CA LEU A 182 -13.23 -3.98 21.11
C LEU A 182 -13.67 -4.98 20.03
N CYS A 183 -12.71 -5.68 19.41
CA CYS A 183 -12.95 -6.65 18.36
C CYS A 183 -11.85 -7.72 18.35
N PRO A 184 -12.11 -8.95 17.86
CA PRO A 184 -11.04 -9.89 17.51
C PRO A 184 -10.07 -9.21 16.54
N LEU A 185 -8.85 -8.96 17.02
CA LEU A 185 -7.77 -8.31 16.30
C LEU A 185 -6.60 -9.27 16.13
N LYS A 186 -6.12 -9.43 14.90
CA LYS A 186 -4.88 -10.16 14.62
C LYS A 186 -3.91 -9.31 13.80
N ILE A 187 -2.66 -9.29 14.23
CA ILE A 187 -1.57 -8.62 13.54
C ILE A 187 -0.76 -9.67 12.77
N TYR A 188 -0.61 -9.46 11.46
CA TYR A 188 0.13 -10.35 10.57
C TYR A 188 1.46 -9.70 10.18
N ILE A 189 2.57 -10.39 10.45
CA ILE A 189 3.92 -9.94 10.13
C ILE A 189 4.58 -10.95 9.19
N PRO A 190 4.94 -10.56 7.96
CA PRO A 190 5.64 -11.45 7.06
C PRO A 190 7.12 -11.58 7.43
N VAL A 191 7.67 -12.78 7.25
CA VAL A 191 9.11 -13.02 7.44
C VAL A 191 9.96 -12.59 6.24
N ASP A 192 9.33 -12.33 5.10
CA ASP A 192 10.00 -12.15 3.81
C ASP A 192 10.69 -10.79 3.67
N ILE A 193 11.93 -10.80 3.17
CA ILE A 193 12.67 -9.61 2.76
C ILE A 193 12.42 -9.37 1.26
N LEU A 194 11.68 -8.33 0.90
CA LEU A 194 11.39 -8.01 -0.50
C LEU A 194 12.52 -7.18 -1.13
N GLN A 195 13.02 -6.19 -0.41
CA GLN A 195 14.02 -5.24 -0.87
C GLN A 195 15.36 -5.48 -0.17
N ALA A 196 16.29 -6.13 -0.88
CA ALA A 196 17.65 -6.34 -0.36
C ALA A 196 18.56 -5.11 -0.46
N ALA A 197 18.24 -4.13 -1.31
CA ALA A 197 19.11 -2.98 -1.58
C ALA A 197 18.40 -1.85 -2.34
N GLY A 198 19.01 -0.67 -2.31
CA GLY A 198 18.57 0.51 -3.05
C GLY A 198 17.62 1.40 -2.26
N ARG A 199 17.17 2.50 -2.88
CA ARG A 199 16.16 3.43 -2.35
C ARG A 199 14.88 3.34 -3.17
N THR A 200 14.38 2.14 -3.39
CA THR A 200 13.20 1.86 -4.23
C THR A 200 11.98 1.42 -3.44
N CYS A 201 12.00 1.56 -2.10
CA CYS A 201 10.88 1.22 -1.22
C CYS A 201 9.52 1.82 -1.63
N PRO A 202 9.41 3.05 -2.19
CA PRO A 202 8.10 3.56 -2.63
C PRO A 202 7.50 2.69 -3.76
N TYR A 203 8.35 2.17 -4.64
CA TYR A 203 7.91 1.38 -5.79
C TYR A 203 7.67 -0.09 -5.43
N PHE A 204 8.36 -0.60 -4.41
CA PHE A 204 7.99 -1.86 -3.75
C PHE A 204 6.59 -1.74 -3.16
N VAL A 205 6.34 -0.73 -2.33
CA VAL A 205 5.04 -0.45 -1.71
C VAL A 205 3.94 -0.32 -2.76
N THR A 206 4.16 0.50 -3.79
CA THR A 206 3.18 0.71 -4.87
C THR A 206 2.85 -0.59 -5.62
N ASP A 207 3.85 -1.46 -5.87
CA ASP A 207 3.58 -2.72 -6.56
C ASP A 207 2.96 -3.78 -5.64
N SER A 208 3.41 -3.87 -4.40
CA SER A 208 2.88 -4.79 -3.39
C SER A 208 1.42 -4.47 -3.08
N ILE A 209 1.06 -3.22 -2.82
CA ILE A 209 -0.35 -2.80 -2.63
C ILE A 209 -1.18 -3.15 -3.88
N SER A 210 -0.66 -2.89 -5.08
CA SER A 210 -1.36 -3.22 -6.32
C SER A 210 -1.63 -4.71 -6.46
N MET A 211 -0.72 -5.58 -6.01
CA MET A 211 -0.95 -7.02 -5.99
C MET A 211 -1.91 -7.40 -4.85
N LEU A 212 -1.68 -6.89 -3.65
CA LEU A 212 -2.45 -7.20 -2.45
C LEU A 212 -3.96 -6.93 -2.63
N SER A 213 -4.31 -5.83 -3.30
CA SER A 213 -5.70 -5.42 -3.59
C SER A 213 -6.57 -6.45 -4.35
N ASN A 214 -5.98 -7.47 -5.00
CA ASN A 214 -6.71 -8.63 -5.54
C ASN A 214 -6.03 -9.96 -5.21
N GLN A 215 -5.33 -10.03 -4.09
CA GLN A 215 -4.69 -11.27 -3.68
C GLN A 215 -5.72 -12.40 -3.48
N ASN A 216 -6.94 -12.08 -3.00
CA ASN A 216 -8.03 -13.05 -2.82
C ASN A 216 -8.52 -13.72 -4.11
N LYS A 217 -8.23 -13.17 -5.30
CA LYS A 217 -8.54 -13.85 -6.58
C LYS A 217 -7.60 -15.04 -6.85
N TYR A 218 -6.52 -15.15 -6.10
CA TYR A 218 -5.50 -16.19 -6.25
C TYR A 218 -5.43 -17.02 -4.97
N CYS A 219 -5.09 -16.38 -3.85
CA CYS A 219 -4.99 -17.00 -2.54
C CYS A 219 -5.19 -15.91 -1.47
N PRO A 220 -6.20 -16.02 -0.57
CA PRO A 220 -6.38 -15.06 0.51
C PRO A 220 -5.14 -14.98 1.42
N VAL A 221 -4.63 -13.77 1.65
CA VAL A 221 -3.34 -13.57 2.34
C VAL A 221 -3.38 -14.03 3.79
N TYR A 222 -4.48 -13.78 4.50
CA TYR A 222 -4.62 -14.13 5.92
C TYR A 222 -4.75 -15.63 6.11
N ASP A 223 -5.58 -16.31 5.30
CA ASP A 223 -5.70 -17.78 5.32
C ASP A 223 -4.34 -18.42 5.06
N TYR A 224 -3.63 -17.92 4.05
CA TYR A 224 -2.30 -18.41 3.71
C TYR A 224 -1.30 -18.23 4.85
N MET A 225 -1.22 -17.04 5.45
CA MET A 225 -0.26 -16.81 6.54
C MET A 225 -0.58 -17.66 7.78
N ASN A 226 -1.86 -17.93 8.06
CA ASN A 226 -2.25 -18.82 9.15
C ASN A 226 -1.77 -20.26 8.95
N THR A 227 -1.73 -20.76 7.70
CA THR A 227 -1.24 -22.12 7.40
C THR A 227 0.27 -22.19 7.15
N HIS A 228 0.95 -21.04 7.00
CA HIS A 228 2.40 -20.93 6.72
C HIS A 228 3.16 -20.23 7.84
N GLN A 229 2.72 -20.44 9.08
CA GLN A 229 3.36 -19.84 10.25
C GLN A 229 4.80 -20.33 10.42
N GLN A 230 5.66 -19.44 10.88
CA GLN A 230 7.06 -19.72 11.17
C GLN A 230 7.26 -19.67 12.68
N GLU A 231 7.20 -20.82 13.35
CA GLU A 231 7.26 -20.92 14.82
C GLU A 231 8.50 -20.20 15.40
N ASN A 232 9.68 -20.48 14.84
CA ASN A 232 10.93 -19.85 15.30
C ASN A 232 10.91 -18.31 15.17
N GLU A 233 10.35 -17.78 14.08
CA GLU A 233 10.24 -16.32 13.91
C GLU A 233 9.09 -15.75 14.74
N THR A 234 8.06 -16.54 15.05
CA THR A 234 6.99 -16.16 15.99
C THR A 234 7.55 -15.94 17.38
N ASP A 235 8.33 -16.88 17.91
CA ASP A 235 9.00 -16.76 19.21
C ASP A 235 9.91 -15.53 19.27
N LYS A 236 10.64 -15.29 18.18
CA LYS A 236 11.51 -14.11 18.06
C LYS A 236 10.73 -12.80 17.99
N ALA A 237 9.58 -12.76 17.31
CA ALA A 237 8.71 -11.59 17.30
C ALA A 237 8.19 -11.30 18.71
N ILE A 238 7.66 -12.30 19.40
CA ILE A 238 7.15 -12.18 20.77
C ILE A 238 8.25 -11.67 21.70
N SER A 239 9.45 -12.28 21.64
CA SER A 239 10.60 -11.82 22.42
C SER A 239 11.00 -10.38 22.10
N THR A 240 10.94 -9.98 20.82
CA THR A 240 11.30 -8.62 20.40
C THR A 240 10.29 -7.59 20.90
N LEU A 241 8.99 -7.86 20.75
CA LEU A 241 7.91 -6.99 21.25
C LEU A 241 7.95 -6.88 22.78
N LYS A 242 8.27 -7.96 23.48
CA LYS A 242 8.51 -7.95 24.93
C LYS A 242 9.67 -7.03 25.31
N SER A 243 10.80 -7.10 24.59
CA SER A 243 11.92 -6.19 24.83
C SER A 243 11.55 -4.72 24.58
N PHE A 244 10.74 -4.43 23.56
CA PHE A 244 10.22 -3.07 23.35
C PHE A 244 9.33 -2.62 24.51
N ARG A 245 8.40 -3.46 24.95
CA ARG A 245 7.55 -3.21 26.13
C ARG A 245 8.38 -2.90 27.38
N GLU A 246 9.37 -3.74 27.68
CA GLU A 246 10.26 -3.56 28.84
C GLU A 246 11.03 -2.24 28.76
N SER A 247 11.54 -1.88 27.58
CA SER A 247 12.26 -0.62 27.38
C SER A 247 11.39 0.63 27.58
N MET A 248 10.07 0.54 27.36
CA MET A 248 9.12 1.63 27.56
C MET A 248 8.59 1.74 28.99
N SER A 249 8.62 0.64 29.76
CA SER A 249 8.03 0.56 31.11
C SER A 249 8.56 1.58 32.12
N SER A 250 9.76 2.11 31.90
CA SER A 250 10.35 3.14 32.77
C SER A 250 9.97 4.58 32.38
N PHE A 251 9.26 4.77 31.27
CA PHE A 251 9.00 6.07 30.65
C PHE A 251 7.51 6.39 30.47
N VAL A 252 6.59 5.47 30.78
CA VAL A 252 5.16 5.62 30.50
C VAL A 252 4.31 5.21 31.71
N GLU A 253 3.32 6.04 32.07
CA GLU A 253 2.31 5.75 33.10
C GLU A 253 1.14 4.90 32.59
N GLU A 254 1.09 4.61 31.28
CA GLU A 254 0.04 3.85 30.62
C GLU A 254 0.09 2.35 30.98
N ASP A 255 -1.08 1.71 30.95
CA ASP A 255 -1.15 0.25 31.00
C ASP A 255 -0.55 -0.32 29.71
N LEU A 256 0.63 -0.92 29.80
CA LEU A 256 1.31 -1.50 28.64
C LEU A 256 0.51 -2.66 28.02
N ASP A 257 -0.46 -3.24 28.72
CA ASP A 257 -1.37 -4.22 28.10
C ASP A 257 -2.32 -3.56 27.08
N ASP A 258 -2.64 -2.28 27.22
CA ASP A 258 -3.41 -1.50 26.23
C ASP A 258 -2.63 -1.31 24.91
N VAL A 259 -1.30 -1.47 24.95
CA VAL A 259 -0.43 -1.37 23.79
C VAL A 259 -0.13 -2.76 23.22
N TYR A 260 0.35 -3.68 24.07
CA TYR A 260 0.99 -4.93 23.64
C TYR A 260 0.15 -6.21 23.76
N SER A 261 -1.10 -6.14 24.27
CA SER A 261 -1.97 -7.32 24.41
C SER A 261 -2.80 -7.57 23.14
N PHE A 262 -2.20 -8.19 22.13
CA PHE A 262 -2.87 -8.53 20.87
C PHE A 262 -2.34 -9.83 20.27
N ASP A 263 -3.15 -10.48 19.43
CA ASP A 263 -2.75 -11.71 18.75
C ASP A 263 -1.81 -11.41 17.57
N LEU A 264 -0.79 -12.26 17.41
CA LEU A 264 0.24 -12.15 16.38
C LEU A 264 0.30 -13.42 15.53
N VAL A 265 0.36 -13.25 14.21
CA VAL A 265 0.63 -14.31 13.24
C VAL A 265 1.88 -13.95 12.45
N VAL A 266 2.91 -14.78 12.52
CA VAL A 266 4.15 -14.60 11.77
C VAL A 266 4.28 -15.72 10.74
N GLY A 267 4.36 -15.37 9.45
CA GLY A 267 4.38 -16.36 8.37
C GLY A 267 4.92 -15.83 7.05
N HIS A 268 4.97 -16.69 6.04
CA HIS A 268 5.38 -16.28 4.68
C HIS A 268 4.26 -15.59 3.92
N LEU A 269 4.62 -14.68 3.03
CA LEU A 269 3.73 -14.15 2.01
C LEU A 269 3.47 -15.19 0.90
N PRO A 270 2.27 -15.19 0.30
CA PRO A 270 1.98 -15.98 -0.89
C PRO A 270 2.98 -15.72 -2.03
N ALA A 271 3.28 -16.74 -2.84
CA ALA A 271 4.26 -16.67 -3.93
C ALA A 271 4.02 -15.50 -4.90
N ARG A 272 2.74 -15.13 -5.10
CA ARG A 272 2.35 -13.96 -5.89
C ARG A 272 2.94 -12.65 -5.37
N LEU A 273 3.01 -12.46 -4.05
CA LEU A 273 3.58 -11.26 -3.44
C LEU A 273 5.11 -11.29 -3.43
N LEU A 274 5.74 -12.47 -3.49
CA LEU A 274 7.20 -12.62 -3.62
C LEU A 274 7.75 -12.19 -4.99
N ARG A 275 6.88 -11.94 -5.99
CA ARG A 275 7.31 -11.53 -7.35
C ARG A 275 8.14 -10.25 -7.40
N THR A 276 8.11 -9.43 -6.37
CA THR A 276 8.93 -8.20 -6.24
C THR A 276 10.27 -8.45 -5.55
N LYS A 277 10.43 -9.58 -4.85
CA LYS A 277 11.63 -9.91 -4.07
C LYS A 277 12.90 -9.81 -4.91
N HIS A 278 13.92 -9.12 -4.40
CA HIS A 278 15.18 -8.90 -5.10
C HIS A 278 16.10 -10.13 -5.13
N SER A 279 16.17 -10.89 -4.04
CA SER A 279 17.08 -12.03 -3.89
C SER A 279 16.65 -13.17 -4.81
N VAL A 280 17.46 -13.48 -5.81
CA VAL A 280 17.17 -14.61 -6.72
C VAL A 280 17.38 -15.94 -6.02
N THR A 281 18.42 -16.08 -5.21
CA THR A 281 18.69 -17.33 -4.47
C THR A 281 17.52 -17.68 -3.54
N ASP A 282 16.97 -16.71 -2.83
CA ASP A 282 15.79 -16.93 -2.01
C ASP A 282 14.60 -17.35 -2.88
N LEU A 283 14.38 -16.69 -4.01
CA LEU A 283 13.29 -17.02 -4.94
C LEU A 283 13.44 -18.40 -5.59
N GLU A 284 14.67 -18.86 -5.85
CA GLU A 284 14.92 -20.21 -6.34
C GLU A 284 14.46 -21.23 -5.28
N ASN A 285 14.79 -21.01 -4.02
CA ASN A 285 14.39 -21.90 -2.93
C ASN A 285 12.88 -21.83 -2.63
N GLU A 286 12.37 -20.62 -2.44
CA GLU A 286 10.98 -20.35 -2.03
C GLU A 286 9.99 -20.59 -3.17
N VAL A 287 10.36 -20.38 -4.43
CA VAL A 287 9.41 -20.46 -5.55
C VAL A 287 9.77 -21.58 -6.53
N GLN A 288 10.98 -21.60 -7.07
CA GLN A 288 11.34 -22.54 -8.15
C GLN A 288 11.40 -23.99 -7.65
N ASN A 289 12.05 -24.19 -6.51
CA ASN A 289 12.33 -25.49 -5.93
C ASN A 289 11.23 -25.94 -4.95
N SER A 290 10.32 -25.03 -4.59
CA SER A 290 9.16 -25.34 -3.75
C SER A 290 8.17 -26.24 -4.49
N ALA A 291 7.81 -27.36 -3.89
CA ALA A 291 6.76 -28.24 -4.40
C ALA A 291 5.38 -27.57 -4.40
N GLU A 292 5.18 -26.60 -3.51
CA GLU A 292 3.92 -25.88 -3.34
C GLU A 292 3.78 -24.71 -4.33
N HIS A 293 4.82 -23.90 -4.49
CA HIS A 293 4.71 -22.62 -5.20
C HIS A 293 5.08 -22.66 -6.69
N ARG A 294 5.82 -23.68 -7.14
CA ARG A 294 6.35 -23.72 -8.51
C ARG A 294 5.26 -23.67 -9.59
N ASP A 295 4.10 -24.27 -9.31
CA ASP A 295 2.98 -24.43 -10.24
C ASP A 295 1.84 -23.43 -9.96
N GLU A 296 1.97 -22.57 -8.93
CA GLU A 296 0.93 -21.60 -8.54
C GLU A 296 0.77 -20.50 -9.60
N ILE A 297 -0.47 -20.27 -10.03
CA ILE A 297 -0.82 -19.20 -10.98
C ILE A 297 -0.89 -17.87 -10.23
N VAL A 298 -0.06 -16.90 -10.62
CA VAL A 298 0.13 -15.65 -9.87
C VAL A 298 -0.34 -14.39 -10.58
N ASN A 299 -0.91 -14.51 -11.78
CA ASN A 299 -1.47 -13.35 -12.50
C ASN A 299 -2.55 -13.72 -13.52
N SER A 300 -3.25 -12.71 -14.02
CA SER A 300 -4.36 -12.84 -14.96
C SER A 300 -3.98 -13.38 -16.34
N LYS A 301 -2.69 -13.53 -16.65
CA LYS A 301 -2.21 -14.17 -17.89
C LYS A 301 -2.05 -15.69 -17.73
N GLY A 302 -2.36 -16.25 -16.55
CA GLY A 302 -2.16 -17.67 -16.29
C GLY A 302 -0.69 -18.07 -16.17
N GLU A 303 0.20 -17.14 -15.81
CA GLU A 303 1.63 -17.47 -15.62
C GLU A 303 1.88 -18.00 -14.21
N THR A 304 2.73 -19.03 -14.10
CA THR A 304 3.24 -19.50 -12.81
C THR A 304 4.18 -18.48 -12.17
N ALA A 305 4.40 -18.61 -10.86
CA ALA A 305 5.26 -17.74 -10.08
C ALA A 305 6.66 -17.58 -10.69
N TRP A 306 7.37 -18.68 -10.94
CA TRP A 306 8.72 -18.66 -11.50
C TRP A 306 8.76 -18.12 -12.93
N VAL A 307 7.81 -18.51 -13.79
CA VAL A 307 7.72 -17.99 -15.17
C VAL A 307 7.51 -16.48 -15.18
N SER A 308 6.75 -15.94 -14.23
CA SER A 308 6.58 -14.49 -14.12
C SER A 308 7.83 -13.79 -13.59
N ILE A 309 8.58 -14.40 -12.68
CA ILE A 309 9.76 -13.83 -12.04
C ILE A 309 10.94 -13.81 -13.02
N SER A 310 11.19 -14.94 -13.70
CA SER A 310 12.33 -15.15 -14.59
C SER A 310 12.49 -14.08 -15.69
N LYS A 311 11.37 -13.51 -16.17
CA LYS A 311 11.33 -12.40 -17.15
C LYS A 311 11.98 -11.10 -16.67
N ASN A 312 12.24 -11.01 -15.37
CA ASN A 312 12.73 -9.82 -14.70
C ASN A 312 14.12 -10.02 -14.08
N LEU A 313 14.78 -11.16 -14.27
CA LEU A 313 16.08 -11.44 -13.67
C LEU A 313 17.22 -10.90 -14.54
N PHE A 314 18.03 -10.01 -13.98
CA PHE A 314 19.18 -9.41 -14.66
C PHE A 314 20.37 -9.24 -13.72
N PHE A 315 21.56 -9.17 -14.30
CA PHE A 315 22.74 -8.72 -13.58
C PHE A 315 22.73 -7.20 -13.47
N VAL A 316 22.97 -6.70 -12.26
CA VAL A 316 23.14 -5.28 -11.98
C VAL A 316 24.40 -5.05 -11.18
N LYS A 317 25.12 -3.98 -11.50
CA LYS A 317 26.25 -3.52 -10.70
C LYS A 317 25.72 -2.90 -9.41
N ASP A 318 26.24 -3.35 -8.28
CA ASP A 318 25.98 -2.71 -7.00
C ASP A 318 26.96 -1.54 -6.76
N ARG A 319 26.93 -0.98 -5.54
CA ARG A 319 27.76 0.17 -5.16
C ARG A 319 29.25 -0.16 -5.09
N THR A 320 29.62 -1.43 -4.90
CA THR A 320 31.03 -1.87 -4.90
C THR A 320 31.51 -2.18 -6.33
N GLY A 321 30.61 -2.13 -7.31
CA GLY A 321 30.90 -2.45 -8.71
C GLY A 321 30.70 -3.93 -9.04
N ASP A 322 30.27 -4.74 -8.07
CA ASP A 322 30.06 -6.17 -8.24
C ASP A 322 28.75 -6.43 -8.98
N ASN A 323 28.79 -7.38 -9.92
CA ASN A 323 27.59 -7.84 -10.59
C ASN A 323 26.77 -8.74 -9.64
N LYS A 324 25.57 -8.30 -9.29
CA LYS A 324 24.60 -9.07 -8.52
C LYS A 324 23.45 -9.49 -9.43
N TYR A 325 23.11 -10.78 -9.42
CA TYR A 325 21.94 -11.28 -10.11
C TYR A 325 20.69 -10.98 -9.27
N ARG A 326 19.75 -10.21 -9.83
CA ARG A 326 18.59 -9.69 -9.10
C ARG A 326 17.33 -9.72 -9.94
N ASN A 327 16.20 -9.84 -9.27
CA ASN A 327 14.91 -9.56 -9.87
C ASN A 327 14.68 -8.05 -9.96
N MET A 328 14.67 -7.52 -11.18
CA MET A 328 14.55 -6.10 -11.51
C MET A 328 13.10 -5.68 -11.82
N ARG A 329 12.11 -6.47 -11.40
CA ARG A 329 10.69 -6.17 -11.65
C ARG A 329 10.31 -4.77 -11.15
N VAL A 330 10.71 -4.44 -9.93
CA VAL A 330 10.37 -3.16 -9.30
C VAL A 330 11.02 -2.01 -10.06
N ASN A 331 12.29 -2.14 -10.46
CA ASN A 331 12.99 -1.12 -11.26
C ASN A 331 12.32 -0.87 -12.61
N LYS A 332 11.96 -1.93 -13.35
CA LYS A 332 11.22 -1.78 -14.62
C LYS A 332 9.87 -1.09 -14.42
N LYS A 333 9.19 -1.37 -13.31
CA LYS A 333 7.91 -0.73 -12.98
C LYS A 333 8.09 0.73 -12.54
N MET A 334 9.17 1.04 -11.83
CA MET A 334 9.57 2.40 -11.50
C MET A 334 9.83 3.21 -12.78
N GLU A 335 10.66 2.71 -13.70
CA GLU A 335 10.95 3.36 -14.99
C GLU A 335 9.67 3.62 -15.78
N LYS A 336 8.84 2.58 -15.97
CA LYS A 336 7.55 2.71 -16.66
C LYS A 336 6.62 3.71 -15.98
N LEU A 337 6.58 3.75 -14.64
CA LEU A 337 5.79 4.74 -13.92
C LEU A 337 6.31 6.16 -14.20
N GLY A 338 7.63 6.36 -14.16
CA GLY A 338 8.27 7.61 -14.52
C GLY A 338 7.96 8.09 -15.93
N GLU A 339 7.99 7.18 -16.92
CA GLU A 339 7.61 7.49 -18.31
C GLU A 339 6.16 8.01 -18.40
N ASN A 340 5.21 7.29 -17.78
CA ASN A 340 3.81 7.72 -17.80
C ASN A 340 3.61 9.06 -17.08
N VAL A 341 4.30 9.29 -15.96
CA VAL A 341 4.19 10.55 -15.23
C VAL A 341 4.81 11.71 -16.00
N LYS A 342 5.94 11.48 -16.69
CA LYS A 342 6.55 12.49 -17.55
C LYS A 342 5.64 12.91 -18.69
N GLU A 343 4.93 11.95 -19.29
CA GLU A 343 3.91 12.23 -20.31
C GLU A 343 2.79 13.11 -19.75
N ILE A 344 2.19 12.73 -18.61
CA ILE A 344 1.15 13.53 -17.92
C ILE A 344 1.69 14.93 -17.60
N SER A 345 2.90 15.03 -17.06
CA SER A 345 3.51 16.31 -16.69
C SER A 345 3.70 17.24 -17.89
N SER A 346 3.94 16.69 -19.08
CA SER A 346 4.12 17.47 -20.31
C SER A 346 2.82 18.00 -20.90
N THR A 347 1.67 17.43 -20.50
CA THR A 347 0.36 17.86 -20.97
C THR A 347 -0.32 18.86 -20.05
N LEU A 348 0.16 19.04 -18.81
CA LEU A 348 -0.37 20.02 -17.86
C LEU A 348 -0.22 21.44 -18.40
N ASN A 349 -1.33 22.10 -18.74
CA ASN A 349 -1.32 23.44 -19.33
C ASN A 349 -2.43 24.38 -18.83
N SER A 350 -3.39 23.91 -18.04
CA SER A 350 -4.52 24.71 -17.59
C SER A 350 -4.76 24.65 -16.07
N GLU A 351 -5.66 25.52 -15.57
CA GLU A 351 -6.11 25.50 -14.17
C GLU A 351 -6.97 24.27 -13.87
N GLU A 352 -7.75 23.77 -14.85
CA GLU A 352 -8.49 22.53 -14.71
C GLU A 352 -7.56 21.32 -14.49
N ASP A 353 -6.42 21.27 -15.17
CA ASP A 353 -5.42 20.22 -14.98
C ASP A 353 -4.84 20.21 -13.55
N ILE A 354 -4.61 21.41 -12.98
CA ILE A 354 -4.17 21.58 -11.59
C ILE A 354 -5.23 21.01 -10.64
N GLN A 355 -6.50 21.37 -10.84
CA GLN A 355 -7.59 20.88 -10.01
C GLN A 355 -7.72 19.36 -10.08
N LEU A 356 -7.65 18.78 -11.30
CA LEU A 356 -7.69 17.33 -11.50
C LEU A 356 -6.55 16.61 -10.78
N PHE A 357 -5.35 17.18 -10.79
CA PHE A 357 -4.21 16.62 -10.05
C PHE A 357 -4.49 16.60 -8.54
N PHE A 358 -4.95 17.71 -7.97
CA PHE A 358 -5.24 17.78 -6.53
C PHE A 358 -6.38 16.86 -6.12
N GLU A 359 -7.43 16.75 -6.93
CA GLU A 359 -8.50 15.79 -6.70
C GLU A 359 -7.99 14.34 -6.74
N ALA A 360 -7.11 14.02 -7.70
CA ALA A 360 -6.49 12.71 -7.81
C ALA A 360 -5.67 12.36 -6.56
N VAL A 361 -4.84 13.29 -6.08
CA VAL A 361 -4.09 13.15 -4.83
C VAL A 361 -5.04 12.97 -3.66
N HIS A 362 -5.99 13.88 -3.48
CA HIS A 362 -6.90 13.91 -2.33
C HIS A 362 -7.73 12.62 -2.18
N ARG A 363 -8.15 12.01 -3.30
CA ARG A 363 -8.87 10.72 -3.32
C ARG A 363 -8.09 9.55 -2.72
N HIS A 364 -6.77 9.67 -2.60
CA HIS A 364 -5.86 8.65 -2.11
C HIS A 364 -5.07 9.13 -0.87
N ARG A 365 -5.57 10.14 -0.15
CA ARG A 365 -5.07 10.57 1.17
C ARG A 365 -6.04 10.14 2.28
N LEU A 366 -5.60 10.24 3.53
CA LEU A 366 -6.30 9.71 4.70
C LEU A 366 -7.75 10.23 4.85
N PHE A 367 -8.00 11.50 4.55
CA PHE A 367 -9.36 12.06 4.54
C PHE A 367 -10.36 11.29 3.67
N SER A 368 -9.91 10.72 2.55
CA SER A 368 -10.78 9.95 1.67
C SER A 368 -11.08 8.56 2.23
N LEU A 369 -10.20 8.02 3.08
CA LEU A 369 -10.49 6.81 3.85
C LEU A 369 -11.55 7.09 4.92
N GLU A 370 -11.44 8.19 5.66
CA GLU A 370 -12.47 8.60 6.63
C GLU A 370 -13.84 8.72 5.96
N LYS A 371 -13.92 9.37 4.80
CA LYS A 371 -15.14 9.43 3.99
C LYS A 371 -15.64 8.06 3.54
N LEU A 372 -14.73 7.14 3.20
CA LEU A 372 -15.09 5.79 2.80
C LEU A 372 -15.73 5.03 3.98
N ILE A 373 -15.14 5.14 5.17
CA ILE A 373 -15.65 4.55 6.42
C ILE A 373 -16.96 5.21 6.86
N GLY A 374 -17.11 6.52 6.71
CA GLY A 374 -18.37 7.22 6.99
C GLY A 374 -19.55 6.70 6.16
N LYS A 375 -19.30 6.23 4.92
CA LYS A 375 -20.32 5.61 4.05
C LYS A 375 -20.68 4.17 4.47
N THR A 376 -19.88 3.55 5.33
CA THR A 376 -20.11 2.21 5.88
C THR A 376 -20.73 2.22 7.27
N ALA A 377 -20.85 3.40 7.90
CA ALA A 377 -21.38 3.58 9.23
C ALA A 377 -22.89 3.25 9.34
N LYS A 378 -23.32 2.84 10.54
CA LYS A 378 -24.72 2.68 10.93
C LYS A 378 -25.50 3.94 10.60
N THR A 379 -26.53 3.80 9.77
CA THR A 379 -27.60 4.81 9.73
C THR A 379 -28.43 4.57 10.98
N PHE A 380 -28.14 5.29 12.06
CA PHE A 380 -29.10 5.38 13.16
C PHE A 380 -30.34 6.08 12.60
N GLY A 381 -31.38 5.30 12.32
CA GLY A 381 -32.71 5.82 12.11
C GLY A 381 -33.13 6.50 13.41
N TYR A 382 -32.93 7.81 13.50
CA TYR A 382 -33.66 8.62 14.46
C TYR A 382 -35.13 8.58 14.06
N THR A 383 -35.85 7.55 14.47
CA THR A 383 -37.28 7.69 14.71
C THR A 383 -37.39 8.53 15.97
N TYR A 384 -37.57 9.84 15.79
CA TYR A 384 -38.20 10.66 16.82
C TYR A 384 -39.57 10.02 17.12
N SER A 385 -39.70 9.46 18.31
CA SER A 385 -40.98 9.12 18.94
C SER A 385 -41.16 9.93 20.19
#